data_AF-A0A8X6LAZ7-F1
#
_entry.id   AF-A0A8X6LAZ7-F1
#
_cell.length_a   1.000
_cell.length_b   1.000
_cell.length_c   1.000
_cell.angle_alpha   90.00
_cell.angle_beta   90.00
_cell.angle_gamma   90.00
#
_symmetry.space_group_name_H-M   'P 1'
#
loop_
_entity.id
_entity.type
_entity.pdbx_description
1 polymer ?
#
loop_
_entity_poly.entity_id
_entity_poly.type
_entity_poly.pdbx_seq_one_letter_code
_entity_poly.pdbx_strand_id
1 'polypeptide(L)' 'DHLDELIEHWIKEGDLLRLEHVVLAGQGDRLIERTSDDKQVQDFLDLVPIYMV' A
#
# COMPACT_ATOMS: atom_id res chain seq x y z
N ASP A 1 3.74 10.19 10.89
CA ASP A 1 3.90 10.97 9.65
C ASP A 1 2.53 10.98 8.97
N HIS A 2 2.02 12.12 8.52
CA HIS A 2 0.61 12.21 8.09
C HIS A 2 0.28 11.23 6.95
N LEU A 3 1.25 10.96 6.08
CA LEU A 3 1.11 10.00 4.99
C LEU A 3 0.99 8.54 5.48
N ASP A 4 1.69 8.14 6.55
CA ASP A 4 1.56 6.77 7.07
C ASP A 4 0.16 6.52 7.65
N GLU A 5 -0.43 7.53 8.30
CA GLU A 5 -1.80 7.46 8.81
C GLU A 5 -2.82 7.32 7.68
N LEU A 6 -2.60 8.03 6.57
CA LEU A 6 -3.42 7.92 5.37
C LEU A 6 -3.29 6.55 4.71
N ILE A 7 -2.06 6.03 4.61
CA ILE A 7 -1.79 4.68 4.09
C ILE A 7 -2.53 3.63 4.94
N GLU A 8 -2.40 3.68 6.27
CA GLU A 8 -3.12 2.77 7.16
C GLU A 8 -4.64 2.86 6.99
N HIS A 9 -5.17 4.07 6.80
CA HIS A 9 -6.59 4.25 6.51
C HIS A 9 -6.98 3.61 5.17
N TRP A 10 -6.21 3.81 4.10
CA TRP A 10 -6.49 3.22 2.78
C TRP A 10 -6.36 1.71 2.77
N ILE A 11 -5.41 1.15 3.53
CA ILE A 11 -5.25 -0.29 3.74
C ILE A 11 -6.51 -0.87 4.40
N LYS A 12 -7.03 -0.21 5.43
CA LYS A 12 -8.25 -0.64 6.15
C LYS A 12 -9.52 -0.46 5.33
N GLU A 13 -9.60 0.58 4.51
CA GLU A 13 -10.75 0.85 3.64
C GLU A 13 -10.74 -0.01 2.36
N GLY A 14 -9.63 -0.69 2.04
CA GLY A 14 -9.52 -1.43 0.78
C GLY A 14 -9.24 -0.55 -0.44
N ASP A 15 -8.77 0.68 -0.24
CA ASP A 15 -8.58 1.66 -1.32
C ASP A 15 -7.25 1.44 -2.07
N LEU A 16 -7.25 0.39 -2.89
CA LEU A 16 -6.11 0.01 -3.75
C LEU A 16 -5.66 1.13 -4.68
N LEU A 17 -6.60 1.93 -5.20
CA LEU A 17 -6.28 2.98 -6.16
C LEU A 17 -5.38 4.04 -5.52
N ARG A 18 -5.64 4.40 -4.27
CA ARG A 18 -4.75 5.30 -3.54
C ARG A 18 -3.43 4.66 -3.17
N LEU A 19 -3.41 3.37 -2.82
CA LEU A 19 -2.17 2.65 -2.55
C LEU A 19 -1.29 2.56 -3.81
N GLU A 20 -1.89 2.34 -4.99
CA GLU A 20 -1.20 2.41 -6.28
C GLU A 20 -0.58 3.79 -6.52
N HIS A 21 -1.31 4.87 -6.25
CA HIS A 21 -0.76 6.23 -6.37
C HIS A 21 0.45 6.47 -5.47
N VAL A 22 0.49 5.87 -4.27
CA VAL A 22 1.66 5.95 -3.37
C VAL A 22 2.87 5.27 -4.02
N VAL A 23 2.68 4.10 -4.63
CA VAL A 23 3.76 3.42 -5.38
C VAL A 23 4.23 4.27 -6.55
N LEU A 24 3.30 4.79 -7.36
CA LEU A 24 3.62 5.63 -8.53
C LEU A 24 4.29 6.95 -8.14
N ALA A 25 4.03 7.47 -6.95
CA ALA A 25 4.70 8.65 -6.39
C ALA A 25 6.12 8.36 -5.89
N GLY A 26 6.61 7.12 -6.01
CA GLY A 26 7.92 6.68 -5.52
C GLY A 26 7.96 6.46 -4.01
N GLN A 27 6.80 6.28 -3.37
CA GLN A 27 6.66 6.07 -1.93
C GLN A 27 6.26 4.62 -1.59
N GLY A 28 6.40 3.70 -2.56
CA GLY A 28 6.06 2.28 -2.40
C GLY A 28 6.80 1.59 -1.25
N ASP A 29 7.99 2.08 -0.88
CA ASP A 29 8.74 1.60 0.29
C ASP A 29 7.92 1.66 1.59
N ARG A 30 6.98 2.60 1.70
CA ARG A 30 6.12 2.76 2.90
C ARG A 30 5.04 1.69 3.00
N LEU A 31 4.77 0.98 1.90
CA LEU A 31 3.80 -0.12 1.82
C LEU A 31 4.46 -1.48 2.10
N ILE A 32 5.79 -1.55 2.06
CA ILE A 32 6.54 -2.75 2.41
C ILE A 32 6.31 -3.07 3.91
N GLU A 33 6.21 -4.35 4.24
CA GLU A 33 5.92 -4.87 5.60
C GLU A 33 4.55 -4.51 6.18
N ARG A 34 3.67 -3.81 5.43
CA ARG A 34 2.29 -3.58 5.85
C ARG A 34 1.44 -4.81 5.58
N THR A 35 0.38 -4.98 6.38
CA THR A 35 -0.56 -6.10 6.27
C THR A 35 -1.99 -5.62 6.30
N SER A 36 -2.88 -6.33 5.63
CA SER A 36 -4.32 -6.10 5.66
C SER A 36 -5.09 -7.38 5.91
N ASP A 37 -6.24 -7.26 6.58
CA ASP A 37 -7.23 -8.35 6.67
C ASP A 37 -7.98 -8.53 5.34
N ASP A 38 -7.97 -7.51 4.47
CA ASP A 38 -8.49 -7.60 3.12
C ASP A 38 -7.49 -8.34 2.23
N LYS A 39 -7.91 -9.51 1.71
CA LYS A 39 -7.07 -10.34 0.85
C LYS A 39 -6.59 -9.60 -0.41
N GLN A 40 -7.44 -8.77 -1.02
CA GLN A 40 -7.09 -8.05 -2.24
C GLN A 40 -6.03 -6.98 -1.96
N VAL A 41 -6.12 -6.31 -0.81
CA VAL A 41 -5.09 -5.38 -0.34
C VAL A 41 -3.81 -6.12 0.00
N GLN A 42 -3.89 -7.25 0.71
CA GLN A 42 -2.70 -8.04 1.04
C GLN A 42 -1.98 -8.53 -0.22
N ASP A 43 -2.72 -9.08 -1.20
CA ASP A 43 -2.17 -9.49 -2.49
C ASP A 43 -1.46 -8.31 -3.19
N PHE A 44 -2.00 -7.09 -3.11
CA PHE A 44 -1.36 -5.90 -3.66
C PHE A 44 -0.07 -5.55 -2.91
N LEU A 45 -0.09 -5.49 -1.58
CA LEU A 45 1.07 -5.18 -0.75
C LEU A 45 2.22 -6.17 -0.98
N ASP A 46 1.91 -7.45 -1.14
CA ASP A 46 2.89 -8.51 -1.43
C ASP A 46 3.55 -8.34 -2.82
N LEU A 47 2.84 -7.72 -3.77
CA LEU A 47 3.36 -7.44 -5.11
C LEU A 47 4.16 -6.13 -5.20
N VAL A 48 3.96 -5.18 -4.28
CA VAL A 48 4.68 -3.89 -4.30
C VAL A 48 6.20 -4.06 -4.43
N PRO A 49 6.88 -4.91 -3.64
CA PRO A 49 8.32 -5.11 -3.76
C PRO A 49 8.75 -5.68 -5.13
N ILE A 50 7.86 -6.44 -5.78
CA ILE A 50 8.10 -7.06 -7.09
C ILE A 50 7.95 -6.05 -8.23
N TYR A 51 7.16 -4.99 -8.05
CA TYR A 51 6.99 -3.94 -9.06
C TYR A 51 8.07 -2.86 -9.01
N MET A 52 8.87 -2.78 -7.95
CA MET A 52 9.89 -1.75 -7.75
C MET A 52 11.30 -2.15 -8.22
N VAL A 53 11.39 -3.02 -9.25
CA VAL A 53 12.67 -3.49 -9.84
C VAL A 53 13.32 -2.44 -10.73
#